data_AF-A0AAV5C9W2-F1
#
_entry.id   AF-A0AAV5C9W2-F1
#
_cell.length_a   1.000
_cell.length_b   1.000
_cell.length_c   1.000
_cell.angle_alpha   90.00
_cell.angle_beta   90.00
_cell.angle_gamma   90.00
#
_symmetry.space_group_name_H-M   'P 1'
#
loop_
_entity.id
_entity.type
_entity.pdbx_description
1 polymer ?
#
loop_
_entity_poly.entity_id
_entity_poly.type
_entity_poly.pdbx_seq_one_letter_code
_entity_poly.pdbx_strand_id
1 'polypeptide(L)'
;MPKFSSYHLAAALRREPDPVAALRLFITPPTDAAPGTPFRYSVRCYDIIISKLAAARLFPALESILSRLLKAASHIRPREQLLCCVISSYGRARLPAAARRAFAHPAFPAPRTVRALNVLLHALLACRTPLVDLISVCRDTGIAPDACTYNILMRSAAASGSLEHARHLFDENAASRYRPYCRHFRHHYCRTVRSWPARRGF
;
A
#
# COMPACT_ATOMS: atom_id res chain seq x y z
N MET A 1 27.30 24.36 22.09
CA MET A 1 26.91 23.09 21.43
C MET A 1 25.65 23.35 20.61
N PRO A 2 25.57 22.93 19.33
CA PRO A 2 24.36 23.11 18.51
C PRO A 2 23.21 22.26 19.06
N LYS A 3 22.01 22.86 19.18
CA LYS A 3 20.82 22.19 19.72
C LYS A 3 20.43 20.97 18.88
N PHE A 4 20.21 19.82 19.50
CA PHE A 4 19.69 18.64 18.81
C PHE A 4 18.29 18.93 18.25
N SER A 5 18.08 18.69 16.95
CA SER A 5 16.90 19.14 16.21
C SER A 5 16.29 17.99 15.40
N SER A 6 15.11 18.20 14.82
CA SER A 6 14.48 17.17 13.96
C SER A 6 15.34 16.80 12.74
N TYR A 7 16.21 17.70 12.29
CA TYR A 7 17.18 17.42 11.23
C TYR A 7 18.25 16.44 11.71
N HIS A 8 18.83 16.69 12.89
CA HIS A 8 19.81 15.81 13.52
C HIS A 8 19.22 14.42 13.77
N LEU A 9 17.97 14.36 14.27
CA LEU A 9 17.27 13.09 14.43
C LEU A 9 17.07 12.36 13.10
N ALA A 10 16.60 13.05 12.05
CA ALA A 10 16.41 12.42 10.75
C ALA A 10 17.73 11.89 10.14
N ALA A 11 18.86 12.57 10.40
CA ALA A 11 20.18 12.10 10.00
C ALA A 11 20.61 10.86 10.79
N ALA A 12 20.45 10.87 12.13
CA ALA A 12 20.74 9.73 12.99
C ALA A 12 19.90 8.50 12.63
N LEU A 13 18.58 8.69 12.47
CA LEU A 13 17.66 7.63 12.02
C LEU A 13 18.06 7.06 10.67
N ARG A 14 18.55 7.88 9.72
CA ARG A 14 19.01 7.35 8.43
C ARG A 14 20.24 6.47 8.58
N ARG A 15 21.18 6.86 9.45
CA ARG A 15 22.46 6.17 9.64
C ARG A 15 22.33 4.89 10.45
N GLU A 16 21.37 4.81 11.37
CA GLU A 16 21.15 3.63 12.22
C GLU A 16 20.55 2.47 11.41
N PRO A 17 21.29 1.37 11.15
CA PRO A 17 20.78 0.24 10.37
C PRO A 17 19.73 -0.58 11.14
N ASP A 18 19.86 -0.72 12.45
CA ASP A 18 18.95 -1.55 13.24
C ASP A 18 17.59 -0.85 13.43
N PRO A 19 16.48 -1.43 12.94
CA PRO A 19 15.16 -0.84 13.08
C PRO A 19 14.72 -0.67 14.55
N VAL A 20 15.20 -1.53 15.47
CA VAL A 20 14.85 -1.45 16.90
C VAL A 20 15.61 -0.31 17.56
N ALA A 21 16.92 -0.19 17.35
CA ALA A 21 17.71 0.95 17.79
C ALA A 21 17.18 2.27 17.21
N ALA A 22 16.85 2.31 15.93
CA ALA A 22 16.24 3.48 15.29
C ALA A 22 14.89 3.86 15.95
N LEU A 23 14.08 2.88 16.34
CA LEU A 23 12.85 3.13 17.10
C LEU A 23 13.14 3.73 18.48
N ARG A 24 14.14 3.22 19.20
CA ARG A 24 14.54 3.77 20.51
C ARG A 24 15.00 5.23 20.38
N LEU A 25 15.77 5.55 19.34
CA LEU A 25 16.18 6.92 19.01
C LEU A 25 14.97 7.81 18.67
N PHE A 26 13.98 7.28 17.95
CA PHE A 26 12.77 8.03 17.63
C PHE A 26 11.90 8.29 18.88
N ILE A 27 11.76 7.31 19.77
CA ILE A 27 10.97 7.43 21.01
C ILE A 27 11.66 8.35 22.01
N THR A 28 12.98 8.24 22.12
CA THR A 28 13.81 8.94 23.11
C THR A 28 14.87 9.75 22.37
N PRO A 29 14.47 10.82 21.65
CA PRO A 29 15.44 11.64 20.95
C PRO A 29 16.31 12.37 21.98
N PRO A 30 17.64 12.47 21.75
CA PRO A 30 18.48 13.38 22.51
C PRO A 30 17.87 14.78 22.43
N THR A 31 17.68 15.45 23.56
CA THR A 31 17.08 16.79 23.57
C THR A 31 17.82 17.68 24.56
N ASP A 32 18.23 18.85 24.08
CA ASP A 32 18.80 19.92 24.91
C ASP A 32 17.70 20.87 25.42
N ALA A 33 16.43 20.53 25.17
CA ALA A 33 15.29 21.35 25.53
C ALA A 33 14.91 21.19 27.00
N ALA A 34 14.29 22.22 27.57
CA ALA A 34 13.87 22.22 28.96
C ALA A 34 12.95 21.02 29.27
N PRO A 35 13.03 20.44 30.49
CA PRO A 35 12.13 19.36 30.91
C PRO A 35 10.67 19.72 30.65
N GLY A 36 9.93 18.84 29.98
CA GLY A 36 8.51 19.03 29.66
C GLY A 36 8.20 19.65 28.29
N THR A 37 9.20 20.11 27.53
CA THR A 37 8.98 20.55 26.15
C THR A 37 8.95 19.37 25.17
N PRO A 38 7.83 19.12 24.45
CA PRO A 38 7.74 17.97 23.56
C PRO A 38 8.60 18.14 22.31
N PHE A 39 9.36 17.11 21.96
CA PHE A 39 10.17 17.10 20.75
C PHE A 39 9.29 17.20 19.49
N ARG A 40 9.57 18.18 18.62
CA ARG A 40 8.84 18.36 17.36
C ARG A 40 9.48 17.54 16.24
N TYR A 41 8.82 16.46 15.86
CA TYR A 41 9.23 15.61 14.75
C TYR A 41 8.87 16.21 13.40
N SER A 42 9.75 16.09 12.42
CA SER A 42 9.45 16.43 11.03
C SER A 42 8.81 15.25 10.29
N VAL A 43 8.13 15.53 9.17
CA VAL A 43 7.60 14.50 8.25
C VAL A 43 8.70 13.49 7.86
N ARG A 44 9.94 13.98 7.70
CA ARG A 44 11.09 13.15 7.33
C ARG A 44 11.48 12.14 8.40
N CYS A 45 11.31 12.46 9.69
CA CYS A 45 11.57 11.51 10.76
C CYS A 45 10.58 10.33 10.67
N TYR A 46 9.28 10.64 10.51
CA TYR A 46 8.23 9.65 10.32
C TYR A 46 8.46 8.78 9.08
N ASP A 47 8.77 9.41 7.95
CA ASP A 47 9.05 8.72 6.68
C ASP A 47 10.15 7.65 6.82
N ILE A 48 11.26 8.00 7.50
CA ILE A 48 12.38 7.08 7.72
C ILE A 48 11.99 5.95 8.67
N ILE A 49 11.44 6.27 9.85
CA ILE A 49 11.19 5.24 10.87
C ILE A 49 10.08 4.28 10.41
N ILE A 50 8.99 4.78 9.83
CA ILE A 50 7.88 3.97 9.31
C ILE A 50 8.41 3.06 8.20
N SER A 51 9.21 3.58 7.27
CA SER A 51 9.79 2.77 6.19
C SER A 51 10.71 1.67 6.73
N LYS A 52 11.53 1.95 7.76
CA LYS A 52 12.40 0.96 8.40
C LYS A 52 11.61 -0.14 9.08
N LEU A 53 10.63 0.22 9.91
CA LEU A 53 9.79 -0.74 10.61
C LEU A 53 8.98 -1.60 9.63
N ALA A 54 8.45 -1.00 8.56
CA ALA A 54 7.74 -1.70 7.50
C ALA A 54 8.65 -2.68 6.73
N ALA A 55 9.90 -2.29 6.45
CA ALA A 55 10.89 -3.17 5.80
C ALA A 55 11.28 -4.36 6.71
N ALA A 56 11.47 -4.09 8.00
CA ALA A 56 11.79 -5.10 9.01
C ALA A 56 10.59 -5.93 9.49
N ARG A 57 9.37 -5.63 8.99
CA ARG A 57 8.11 -6.28 9.39
C ARG A 57 7.82 -6.19 10.90
N LEU A 58 8.31 -5.15 11.56
CA LEU A 58 8.02 -4.85 12.97
C LEU A 58 6.65 -4.16 13.08
N PHE A 59 5.59 -4.88 12.73
CA PHE A 59 4.24 -4.31 12.62
C PHE A 59 3.66 -3.74 13.92
N PRO A 60 3.87 -4.34 15.12
CA PRO A 60 3.39 -3.72 16.35
C PRO A 60 3.99 -2.34 16.60
N ALA A 61 5.29 -2.19 16.34
CA ALA A 61 5.97 -0.90 16.43
C ALA A 61 5.48 0.07 15.34
N LEU A 62 5.31 -0.42 14.11
CA LEU A 62 4.79 0.36 12.99
C LEU A 62 3.42 0.99 13.32
N GLU A 63 2.48 0.19 13.83
CA GLU A 63 1.14 0.64 14.22
C GLU A 63 1.18 1.67 15.36
N SER A 64 2.09 1.49 16.33
CA SER A 64 2.33 2.49 17.39
C SER A 64 2.80 3.83 16.81
N ILE A 65 3.72 3.80 15.84
CA ILE A 65 4.19 5.03 15.18
C ILE A 65 3.12 5.64 14.27
N LEU A 66 2.29 4.85 13.58
CA LEU A 66 1.16 5.36 12.80
C LEU A 66 0.12 6.05 13.69
N SER A 67 -0.12 5.52 14.89
CA SER A 67 -0.97 6.15 15.91
C SER A 67 -0.40 7.49 16.39
N ARG A 68 0.93 7.58 16.55
CA ARG A 68 1.61 8.85 16.87
C ARG A 68 1.54 9.84 15.70
N LEU A 69 1.70 9.36 14.47
CA LEU A 69 1.57 10.17 13.26
C LEU A 69 0.15 10.75 13.13
N LEU A 70 -0.88 9.97 13.47
CA LEU A 70 -2.27 10.43 13.50
C LEU A 70 -2.46 11.60 14.46
N LYS A 71 -1.93 11.48 15.69
CA LYS A 71 -1.99 12.57 16.69
C LYS A 71 -1.27 13.84 16.22
N ALA A 72 -0.24 13.69 15.38
CA ALA A 72 0.51 14.79 14.80
C ALA A 72 -0.04 15.29 13.44
N ALA A 73 -1.12 14.68 12.93
CA ALA A 73 -1.62 14.93 11.57
C ALA A 73 -2.16 16.36 11.35
N SER A 74 -2.41 17.12 12.42
CA SER A 74 -2.75 18.55 12.37
C SER A 74 -1.64 19.42 11.77
N HIS A 75 -0.38 19.00 11.94
CA HIS A 75 0.80 19.75 11.49
C HIS A 75 1.72 18.96 10.57
N ILE A 76 1.52 17.63 10.48
CA ILE A 76 2.34 16.73 9.67
C ILE A 76 1.46 16.12 8.59
N ARG A 77 1.80 16.39 7.33
CA ARG A 77 1.19 15.77 6.16
C ARG A 77 2.13 14.70 5.62
N PRO A 78 1.90 13.40 5.88
CA PRO A 78 2.73 12.35 5.32
C PRO A 78 2.51 12.24 3.81
N ARG A 79 3.55 11.81 3.10
CA ARG A 79 3.51 11.63 1.64
C ARG A 79 2.71 10.39 1.28
N GLU A 80 2.03 10.42 0.14
CA GLU A 80 1.36 9.23 -0.42
C GLU A 80 2.32 8.05 -0.63
N GLN A 81 3.58 8.32 -0.97
CA GLN A 81 4.60 7.28 -1.12
C GLN A 81 4.78 6.45 0.17
N LEU A 82 4.66 7.08 1.33
CA LEU A 82 4.75 6.40 2.63
C LEU A 82 3.55 5.50 2.86
N LEU A 83 2.33 5.96 2.51
CA LEU A 83 1.12 5.14 2.53
C LEU A 83 1.30 3.89 1.65
N CYS A 84 1.75 4.09 0.41
CA CYS A 84 1.99 2.99 -0.53
C CYS A 84 3.03 1.99 0.02
N CYS A 85 4.07 2.47 0.69
CA CYS A 85 5.08 1.63 1.33
C CYS A 85 4.48 0.75 2.42
N VAL A 86 3.68 1.33 3.32
CA VAL A 86 3.00 0.63 4.42
C VAL A 86 2.05 -0.44 3.86
N ILE A 87 1.16 -0.09 2.93
CA ILE A 87 0.23 -1.04 2.30
C ILE A 87 1.00 -2.20 1.64
N SER A 88 2.04 -1.88 0.88
CA SER A 88 2.88 -2.90 0.22
C SER A 88 3.56 -3.82 1.22
N SER A 89 4.00 -3.30 2.37
CA SER A 89 4.64 -4.10 3.42
C SER A 89 3.69 -5.12 4.03
N TYR A 90 2.43 -4.72 4.31
CA TYR A 90 1.39 -5.63 4.78
C TYR A 90 1.03 -6.68 3.73
N GLY A 91 0.93 -6.30 2.45
CA GLY A 91 0.71 -7.23 1.35
C GLY A 91 1.81 -8.30 1.23
N ARG A 92 3.09 -7.90 1.33
CA ARG A 92 4.24 -8.82 1.34
C ARG A 92 4.27 -9.75 2.56
N ALA A 93 3.67 -9.33 3.67
CA ALA A 93 3.53 -10.12 4.89
C ALA A 93 2.23 -10.94 4.95
N ARG A 94 1.41 -10.96 3.90
CA ARG A 94 0.13 -11.68 3.85
C ARG A 94 -0.89 -11.21 4.90
N LEU A 95 -0.93 -9.90 5.15
CA LEU A 95 -1.84 -9.28 6.11
C LEU A 95 -2.88 -8.39 5.39
N PRO A 96 -3.89 -8.96 4.71
CA PRO A 96 -4.83 -8.19 3.88
C PRO A 96 -5.68 -7.21 4.69
N ALA A 97 -6.11 -7.59 5.91
CA ALA A 97 -6.86 -6.72 6.80
C ALA A 97 -6.03 -5.49 7.22
N ALA A 98 -4.75 -5.67 7.53
CA ALA A 98 -3.85 -4.55 7.86
C ALA A 98 -3.60 -3.63 6.65
N ALA A 99 -3.45 -4.19 5.45
CA ALA A 99 -3.34 -3.41 4.22
C ALA A 99 -4.58 -2.53 3.98
N ARG A 100 -5.79 -3.08 4.17
CA ARG A 100 -7.06 -2.34 4.09
C ARG A 100 -7.14 -1.22 5.14
N ARG A 101 -6.79 -1.53 6.40
CA ARG A 101 -6.75 -0.52 7.47
C ARG A 101 -5.76 0.59 7.16
N ALA A 102 -4.56 0.27 6.66
CA ALA A 102 -3.57 1.26 6.25
C ALA A 102 -4.11 2.17 5.14
N PHE A 103 -4.77 1.60 4.12
CA PHE A 103 -5.41 2.38 3.06
C PHE A 103 -6.51 3.32 3.60
N ALA A 104 -7.27 2.89 4.61
CA ALA A 104 -8.28 3.72 5.26
C ALA A 104 -7.72 4.65 6.36
N HIS A 105 -6.42 4.60 6.64
CA HIS A 105 -5.87 5.23 7.85
C HIS A 105 -5.93 6.78 7.78
N PRO A 106 -6.51 7.45 8.78
CA PRO A 106 -6.82 8.89 8.73
C PRO A 106 -5.59 9.79 8.79
N ALA A 107 -4.44 9.26 9.21
CA ALA A 107 -3.19 10.05 9.22
C ALA A 107 -2.69 10.43 7.81
N PHE A 108 -3.15 9.72 6.77
CA PHE A 108 -2.73 9.97 5.40
C PHE A 108 -3.76 10.82 4.65
N PRO A 109 -3.34 11.72 3.74
CA PRO A 109 -4.25 12.64 3.04
C PRO A 109 -5.40 11.96 2.27
N ALA A 110 -6.57 12.58 2.31
CA ALA A 110 -7.72 12.28 1.45
C ALA A 110 -7.94 13.45 0.45
N PRO A 111 -8.54 13.22 -0.73
CA PRO A 111 -9.01 11.93 -1.26
C PRO A 111 -7.87 10.99 -1.64
N ARG A 112 -8.15 9.67 -1.70
CA ARG A 112 -7.18 8.66 -2.15
C ARG A 112 -7.05 8.68 -3.67
N THR A 113 -5.85 8.42 -4.17
CA THR A 113 -5.61 8.35 -5.62
C THR A 113 -5.77 6.91 -6.14
N VAL A 114 -5.92 6.79 -7.47
CA VAL A 114 -5.88 5.49 -8.17
C VAL A 114 -4.56 4.75 -7.97
N ARG A 115 -3.45 5.47 -7.73
CA ARG A 115 -2.16 4.85 -7.40
C ARG A 115 -2.23 4.10 -6.08
N ALA A 116 -2.75 4.73 -5.02
CA ALA A 116 -2.92 4.09 -3.73
C ALA A 116 -3.89 2.90 -3.80
N LEU A 117 -4.96 3.03 -4.60
CA LEU A 117 -5.91 1.94 -4.88
C LEU A 117 -5.18 0.75 -5.52
N ASN A 118 -4.42 0.99 -6.60
CA ASN A 118 -3.68 -0.05 -7.30
C ASN A 118 -2.67 -0.76 -6.39
N VAL A 119 -2.01 -0.04 -5.48
CA VAL A 119 -1.12 -0.63 -4.48
C VAL A 119 -1.89 -1.54 -3.51
N LEU A 120 -3.07 -1.12 -3.03
CA LEU A 120 -3.93 -1.95 -2.20
C LEU A 120 -4.40 -3.21 -2.93
N LEU A 121 -4.90 -3.09 -4.16
CA LEU A 121 -5.37 -4.23 -4.95
C LEU A 121 -4.24 -5.21 -5.24
N HIS A 122 -3.03 -4.73 -5.53
CA HIS A 122 -1.85 -5.59 -5.65
C HIS A 122 -1.52 -6.33 -4.35
N ALA A 123 -1.59 -5.64 -3.20
CA ALA A 123 -1.37 -6.26 -1.90
C ALA A 123 -2.42 -7.35 -1.60
N LEU A 124 -3.70 -7.10 -1.92
CA LEU A 124 -4.80 -8.05 -1.74
C LEU A 124 -4.68 -9.26 -2.67
N LEU A 125 -4.34 -9.03 -3.94
CA LEU A 125 -4.04 -10.08 -4.91
C LEU A 125 -2.88 -10.97 -4.42
N ALA A 126 -1.82 -10.36 -3.89
CA ALA A 126 -0.70 -11.11 -3.32
C ALA A 126 -1.17 -11.99 -2.14
N CYS A 127 -2.11 -11.50 -1.33
CA CYS A 127 -2.73 -12.27 -0.25
C CYS A 127 -3.72 -13.34 -0.72
N ARG A 128 -3.91 -13.54 -2.04
CA ARG A 128 -4.93 -14.43 -2.63
C ARG A 128 -6.36 -14.11 -2.16
N THR A 129 -6.62 -12.82 -1.93
CA THR A 129 -7.96 -12.35 -1.58
C THR A 129 -8.90 -12.62 -2.77
N PRO A 130 -10.14 -13.12 -2.55
CA PRO A 130 -11.09 -13.39 -3.62
C PRO A 130 -11.33 -12.19 -4.56
N LEU A 131 -11.60 -12.45 -5.84
CA LEU A 131 -11.89 -11.40 -6.82
C LEU A 131 -13.04 -10.48 -6.38
N VAL A 132 -14.11 -11.05 -5.80
CA VAL A 132 -15.27 -10.30 -5.32
C VAL A 132 -14.88 -9.21 -4.31
N ASP A 133 -13.91 -9.51 -3.45
CA ASP A 133 -13.41 -8.60 -2.42
C ASP A 133 -12.50 -7.49 -2.99
N LEU A 134 -11.89 -7.72 -4.15
CA LEU A 134 -11.14 -6.68 -4.87
C LEU A 134 -12.11 -5.75 -5.60
N ILE A 135 -13.17 -6.30 -6.20
CA ILE A 135 -14.21 -5.52 -6.87
C ILE A 135 -14.96 -4.65 -5.85
N SER A 136 -15.27 -5.17 -4.66
CA SER A 136 -15.90 -4.38 -3.60
C SER A 136 -15.04 -3.19 -3.18
N VAL A 137 -13.72 -3.35 -3.07
CA VAL A 137 -12.80 -2.23 -2.80
C VAL A 137 -12.91 -1.13 -3.86
N CYS A 138 -12.91 -1.50 -5.15
CA CYS A 138 -13.06 -0.51 -6.22
C CYS A 138 -14.40 0.24 -6.11
N ARG A 139 -15.49 -0.48 -5.78
CA ARG A 139 -16.82 0.10 -5.62
C ARG A 139 -16.90 1.02 -4.40
N ASP A 140 -16.47 0.54 -3.23
CA ASP A 140 -16.58 1.22 -1.96
C ASP A 140 -15.72 2.49 -1.89
N THR A 141 -14.59 2.50 -2.61
CA THR A 141 -13.72 3.67 -2.68
C THR A 141 -14.23 4.76 -3.62
N GLY A 142 -15.09 4.42 -4.59
CA GLY A 142 -15.57 5.35 -5.61
C GLY A 142 -14.47 5.94 -6.51
N ILE A 143 -13.24 5.41 -6.45
CA ILE A 143 -12.11 5.87 -7.25
C ILE A 143 -12.24 5.24 -8.63
N ALA A 144 -12.25 6.06 -9.68
CA ALA A 144 -12.34 5.59 -11.05
C ALA A 144 -11.18 4.64 -11.39
N PRO A 145 -11.47 3.37 -11.76
CA PRO A 145 -10.45 2.41 -12.19
C PRO A 145 -9.70 2.87 -13.43
N ASP A 146 -8.39 2.63 -13.45
CA ASP A 146 -7.53 2.81 -14.62
C ASP A 146 -7.12 1.46 -15.26
N ALA A 147 -6.37 1.51 -16.35
CA ALA A 147 -5.86 0.31 -17.02
C ALA A 147 -5.08 -0.62 -16.07
N CYS A 148 -4.33 -0.06 -15.11
CA CYS A 148 -3.61 -0.85 -14.11
C CYS A 148 -4.57 -1.57 -13.17
N THR A 149 -5.64 -0.90 -12.73
CA THR A 149 -6.71 -1.46 -11.90
C THR A 149 -7.30 -2.71 -12.56
N TYR A 150 -7.76 -2.59 -13.82
CA TYR A 150 -8.33 -3.71 -14.56
C TYR A 150 -7.32 -4.85 -14.77
N ASN A 151 -6.06 -4.53 -15.06
CA ASN A 151 -5.01 -5.54 -15.16
C ASN A 151 -4.85 -6.36 -13.87
N ILE A 152 -4.98 -5.73 -12.70
CA ILE A 152 -4.94 -6.44 -11.41
C ILE A 152 -6.17 -7.33 -11.24
N LEU A 153 -7.37 -6.82 -11.53
CA LEU A 153 -8.62 -7.57 -11.43
C LEU A 153 -8.62 -8.79 -12.37
N MET A 154 -8.18 -8.63 -13.62
CA MET A 154 -8.05 -9.73 -14.58
C MET A 154 -7.07 -10.80 -14.11
N ARG A 155 -5.93 -10.42 -13.50
CA ARG A 155 -4.99 -11.38 -12.90
C ARG A 155 -5.62 -12.14 -11.74
N SER A 156 -6.43 -11.47 -10.92
CA SER A 156 -7.17 -12.11 -9.83
C SER A 156 -8.20 -13.11 -10.36
N ALA A 157 -8.98 -12.72 -11.38
CA ALA A 157 -9.98 -13.58 -12.02
C ALA A 157 -9.37 -14.82 -12.68
N ALA A 158 -8.23 -14.66 -13.35
CA ALA A 158 -7.48 -15.78 -13.92
C ALA A 158 -6.95 -16.73 -12.84
N ALA A 159 -6.48 -16.19 -11.71
CA ALA A 159 -5.98 -16.99 -10.59
C ALA A 159 -7.09 -17.76 -9.85
N SER A 160 -8.33 -17.27 -9.86
CA SER A 160 -9.48 -17.96 -9.27
C SER A 160 -10.16 -18.97 -10.21
N GLY A 161 -9.68 -19.12 -11.45
CA GLY A 161 -10.30 -20.00 -12.45
C GLY A 161 -11.60 -19.45 -13.05
N SER A 162 -11.99 -18.23 -12.70
CA SER A 162 -13.24 -17.61 -13.14
C SER A 162 -13.07 -16.91 -14.50
N LEU A 163 -13.00 -17.71 -15.56
CA LEU A 163 -12.83 -17.25 -16.95
C LEU A 163 -13.93 -16.29 -17.42
N GLU A 164 -15.17 -16.48 -16.95
CA GLU A 164 -16.31 -15.65 -17.31
C GLU A 164 -16.16 -14.22 -16.75
N HIS A 165 -15.86 -14.07 -15.47
CA HIS A 165 -15.54 -12.76 -14.88
C HIS A 165 -14.30 -12.12 -15.50
N ALA A 166 -13.27 -12.91 -15.84
CA ALA A 166 -12.08 -12.39 -16.52
C ALA A 166 -12.42 -11.82 -17.90
N ARG A 167 -13.34 -12.47 -18.62
CA ARG A 167 -13.84 -12.03 -19.93
C ARG A 167 -14.72 -10.80 -19.82
N HIS A 168 -15.64 -10.75 -18.85
CA HIS A 168 -16.47 -9.58 -18.61
C HIS A 168 -15.63 -8.33 -18.29
N LEU A 169 -14.67 -8.45 -17.37
CA LEU A 169 -13.75 -7.35 -17.02
C LEU A 169 -12.91 -6.89 -18.22
N PHE A 170 -12.55 -7.82 -19.12
CA PHE A 170 -11.83 -7.50 -20.35
C PHE A 170 -12.73 -6.73 -21.33
N ASP A 171 -13.97 -7.15 -21.51
CA ASP A 171 -14.93 -6.50 -22.40
C ASP A 171 -15.32 -5.10 -21.90
N GLU A 172 -15.52 -4.93 -20.59
CA GLU A 172 -15.70 -3.62 -19.94
C GLU A 172 -14.49 -2.71 -20.15
N ASN A 173 -13.27 -3.24 -19.99
CA ASN A 173 -12.05 -2.46 -20.24
C ASN A 173 -11.92 -2.07 -21.72
N ALA A 174 -12.28 -2.96 -22.65
CA ALA A 174 -12.23 -2.71 -24.09
C ALA A 174 -13.29 -1.70 -24.57
N ALA A 175 -14.46 -1.66 -23.91
CA ALA A 175 -15.51 -0.67 -24.13
C ALA A 175 -15.17 0.71 -23.51
N SER A 176 -14.36 0.73 -22.44
CA SER A 176 -13.85 1.96 -21.83
C SER A 176 -12.70 2.58 -22.66
N ARG A 177 -12.36 3.86 -22.41
CA ARG A 177 -11.29 4.59 -23.14
C ARG A 177 -9.87 4.02 -22.99
N TYR A 178 -9.66 2.88 -22.33
CA TYR A 178 -8.36 2.35 -21.88
C TYR A 178 -7.80 1.21 -22.75
N ARG A 179 -7.88 1.36 -24.08
CA ARG A 179 -7.51 0.37 -25.14
C ARG A 179 -6.07 -0.22 -25.22
N PRO A 180 -4.95 0.30 -24.64
CA PRO A 180 -3.63 -0.20 -25.05
C PRO A 180 -3.12 -1.54 -24.47
N TYR A 181 -3.70 -2.11 -23.41
CA TYR A 181 -3.10 -3.26 -22.69
C TYR A 181 -3.59 -4.65 -23.13
N CYS A 182 -4.51 -4.73 -24.09
CA CYS A 182 -5.16 -5.98 -24.53
C CYS A 182 -4.22 -7.05 -25.13
N ARG A 183 -3.00 -6.69 -25.58
CA ARG A 183 -2.12 -7.64 -26.30
C ARG A 183 -1.46 -8.69 -25.40
N HIS A 184 -1.08 -8.35 -24.18
CA HIS A 184 -0.39 -9.29 -23.29
C HIS A 184 -1.36 -10.35 -22.72
N PHE A 185 -2.62 -9.96 -22.51
CA PHE A 185 -3.68 -10.86 -22.06
C PHE A 185 -4.02 -11.94 -23.09
N ARG A 186 -4.14 -11.59 -24.38
CA ARG A 186 -4.43 -12.58 -25.44
C ARG A 186 -3.44 -13.75 -25.43
N HIS A 187 -2.16 -13.46 -25.22
CA HIS A 187 -1.11 -14.50 -25.22
C HIS A 187 -1.14 -15.37 -23.95
N HIS A 188 -1.37 -14.78 -22.77
CA HIS A 188 -1.45 -15.56 -21.52
C HIS A 188 -2.78 -16.33 -21.41
N TYR A 189 -3.90 -15.70 -21.78
CA TYR A 189 -5.23 -16.33 -21.87
C TYR A 189 -5.22 -17.51 -22.84
N CYS A 190 -4.64 -17.37 -24.04
CA CYS A 190 -4.50 -18.48 -24.98
C CYS A 190 -3.61 -19.62 -24.45
N ARG A 191 -2.60 -19.34 -23.61
CA ARG A 191 -1.76 -20.39 -22.99
C ARG A 191 -2.49 -21.14 -21.89
N THR A 192 -3.28 -20.46 -21.06
CA THR A 192 -4.03 -21.08 -19.96
C THR A 192 -5.27 -21.83 -20.45
N VAL A 193 -5.88 -21.41 -21.57
CA VAL A 193 -7.09 -22.03 -22.14
C VAL A 193 -6.77 -23.20 -23.09
N ARG A 194 -5.57 -23.26 -23.69
CA ARG A 194 -5.17 -24.37 -24.59
C ARG A 194 -4.96 -25.71 -23.88
N SER A 195 -4.92 -25.76 -22.54
CA SER A 195 -4.76 -27.00 -21.77
C SER A 195 -6.07 -27.61 -21.27
N TRP A 196 -7.24 -27.12 -21.70
CA TRP A 196 -8.53 -27.73 -21.31
C TRP A 196 -9.34 -28.13 -22.54
N PRO A 197 -9.91 -29.35 -22.58
CA PRO A 197 -10.52 -29.89 -23.77
C PRO A 197 -11.76 -29.05 -24.10
N ALA A 198 -11.76 -28.51 -25.30
CA ALA A 198 -12.93 -27.92 -25.92
C ALA A 198 -14.09 -28.94 -25.90
N ARG A 199 -15.13 -28.65 -25.12
CA ARG A 199 -16.49 -29.10 -25.42
C ARG A 199 -17.27 -27.82 -25.70
N ARG A 200 -17.35 -27.40 -26.97
CA ARG A 200 -18.39 -27.71 -27.98
C ARG A 200 -19.80 -27.63 -27.37
N GLY A 201 -20.60 -26.74 -27.94
CA GLY A 201 -21.91 -26.30 -27.46
C GLY A 201 -22.94 -27.40 -27.31
N PHE A 202 -23.97 -27.11 -26.53
CA PHE A 202 -25.24 -26.54 -26.98
C PHE A 202 -25.75 -25.58 -25.89
#